data_AF-A0A7K8SNM4-F1
#
_entry.id   AF-A0A7K8SNM4-F1
#
_cell.length_a   1.000
_cell.length_b   1.000
_cell.length_c   1.000
_cell.angle_alpha   90.00
_cell.angle_beta   90.00
_cell.angle_gamma   90.00
#
_symmetry.space_group_name_H-M   'P 1'
#
loop_
_entity.id
_entity.type
_entity.pdbx_description
1 polymer ?
#
loop_
_entity_poly.entity_id
_entity_poly.type
_entity_poly.pdbx_seq_one_letter_code
_entity_poly.pdbx_strand_id
1 'polypeptide(L)'
;AFLGPPEVNISSCLNCINVTMKLPTSHFRENGKLSSLIDIYKELYYDITLKTLDGERKRPREKTTEEIFSTVIEELYPNRNYCVSVVVTASVNKNSIPSAWKCKTADSVAQQDYHTAAIAGAICFSLMLAGALKCMHAGGYILQKTSLPHTLV
;
A
#
# COMPACT_ATOMS: atom_id res chain seq x y z
N ALA A 1 -0.44 26.76 27.08
CA ALA A 1 0.11 25.39 27.12
C ALA A 1 0.00 24.78 25.73
N PHE A 2 1.06 24.14 25.23
CA PHE A 2 1.06 23.45 23.93
C PHE A 2 0.76 21.97 24.11
N LEU A 3 -0.07 21.41 23.24
CA LEU A 3 -0.15 19.96 23.07
C LEU A 3 1.13 19.50 22.35
N GLY A 4 1.84 18.57 22.97
CA GLY A 4 3.06 17.99 22.38
C GLY A 4 2.77 17.25 21.07
N PRO A 5 3.81 16.81 20.36
CA PRO A 5 3.64 15.99 19.16
C PRO A 5 3.05 14.62 19.53
N PRO A 6 2.09 14.09 18.74
CA PRO A 6 1.65 12.71 18.90
C PRO A 6 2.76 11.75 18.44
N GLU A 7 2.79 10.55 19.02
CA GLU A 7 3.58 9.47 18.47
C GLU A 7 2.84 8.89 17.26
N VAL A 8 3.49 8.87 16.10
CA VAL A 8 2.90 8.37 14.85
C VAL A 8 3.68 7.15 14.40
N ASN A 9 3.02 6.12 13.90
CA ASN A 9 3.61 4.98 13.19
C ASN A 9 2.83 4.75 11.90
N ILE A 10 3.52 4.29 10.86
CA ILE A 10 2.87 4.03 9.57
C ILE A 10 3.23 2.65 9.05
N SER A 11 2.23 1.96 8.51
CA SER A 11 2.38 0.72 7.76
C SER A 11 1.82 0.88 6.36
N SER A 12 2.32 0.07 5.44
CA SER A 12 1.89 0.08 4.06
C SER A 12 0.77 -0.94 3.85
N CYS A 13 -0.09 -0.67 2.87
CA CYS A 13 -1.09 -1.57 2.36
C CYS A 13 -1.31 -1.30 0.87
N LEU A 14 -2.08 -2.15 0.19
CA LEU A 14 -2.28 -2.04 -1.25
C LEU A 14 -2.95 -0.70 -1.60
N ASN A 15 -2.23 0.18 -2.30
CA ASN A 15 -2.69 1.53 -2.65
C ASN A 15 -3.11 2.37 -1.42
N CYS A 16 -2.53 2.10 -0.24
CA CYS A 16 -2.87 2.83 0.97
C CYS A 16 -1.74 2.85 2.01
N ILE A 17 -1.91 3.71 3.03
CA ILE A 17 -1.06 3.74 4.23
C ILE A 17 -1.95 3.76 5.46
N ASN A 18 -1.68 2.86 6.40
CA ASN A 18 -2.31 2.89 7.72
C ASN A 18 -1.44 3.73 8.67
N VAL A 19 -2.06 4.73 9.28
CA VAL A 19 -1.45 5.65 10.22
C VAL A 19 -1.96 5.30 11.62
N THR A 20 -1.10 4.72 12.44
CA THR A 20 -1.36 4.47 13.87
C THR A 20 -0.82 5.64 14.68
N MET A 21 -1.62 6.14 15.62
CA MET A 21 -1.34 7.37 16.34
C MET A 21 -1.60 7.14 17.82
N LYS A 22 -0.71 7.67 18.66
CA LYS A 22 -0.87 7.72 20.10
C LYS A 22 -0.82 9.17 20.55
N LEU A 23 -1.79 9.56 21.37
CA LEU A 23 -1.92 10.92 21.87
C LEU A 23 -0.68 11.34 22.68
N PRO A 24 -0.35 12.64 22.69
CA PRO A 24 0.74 13.15 23.52
C PRO A 24 0.50 12.84 25.00
N THR A 25 1.54 12.41 25.70
CA THR A 25 1.45 12.16 27.13
C THR A 25 1.22 13.48 27.87
N SER A 26 0.17 13.53 28.67
CA SER A 26 -0.09 14.64 29.58
C SER A 26 0.84 14.57 30.79
N HIS A 27 1.33 15.72 31.25
CA HIS A 27 2.05 15.85 32.52
C HIS A 27 1.15 16.34 33.66
N PHE A 28 -0.13 16.58 33.38
CA PHE A 28 -1.09 17.04 34.37
C PHE A 28 -1.45 15.90 35.33
N ARG A 29 -1.42 16.21 36.63
CA ARG A 29 -1.80 15.28 37.69
C ARG A 29 -2.96 15.83 38.48
N GLU A 30 -3.98 15.01 38.65
CA GLU A 30 -5.14 15.29 39.50
C GLU A 30 -5.19 14.24 40.61
N ASN A 31 -5.23 14.67 41.87
CA ASN A 31 -5.23 13.79 43.04
C ASN A 31 -4.08 12.75 43.05
N GLY A 32 -2.91 13.15 42.54
CA GLY A 32 -1.72 12.28 42.44
C GLY A 32 -1.72 11.29 41.27
N LYS A 33 -2.81 11.18 40.51
CA LYS A 33 -2.90 10.35 39.30
C LYS A 33 -2.63 11.18 38.05
N LEU A 34 -1.90 10.61 37.08
CA LEU A 34 -1.70 11.22 35.77
C LEU A 34 -3.01 11.18 34.99
N SER A 35 -3.51 12.35 34.55
CA SER A 35 -4.73 12.42 33.74
C SER A 35 -4.36 12.39 32.26
N SER A 36 -5.03 11.54 31.49
CA SER A 36 -4.85 11.51 30.03
C SER A 36 -5.38 12.79 29.38
N LEU A 37 -5.00 13.06 28.13
CA LEU A 37 -5.58 14.20 27.40
C LEU A 37 -7.08 14.01 27.15
N ILE A 38 -7.56 12.77 27.06
CA ILE A 38 -8.99 12.46 26.96
C ILE A 38 -9.72 12.79 28.26
N ASP A 39 -9.14 12.49 29.42
CA ASP A 39 -9.76 12.85 30.70
C ASP A 39 -9.92 14.37 30.85
N ILE A 40 -8.93 15.13 30.34
CA ILE A 40 -8.87 16.59 30.41
C ILE A 40 -9.82 17.25 29.40
N TYR A 41 -9.76 16.85 28.13
CA TYR A 41 -10.47 17.54 27.04
C TYR A 41 -11.75 16.85 26.59
N LYS A 42 -11.99 15.60 27.00
CA LYS A 42 -13.08 14.69 26.59
C LYS A 42 -13.06 14.26 25.13
N GLU A 43 -12.73 15.18 24.23
CA GLU A 43 -12.64 14.98 22.79
C GLU A 43 -11.44 15.77 22.24
N LEU A 44 -10.68 15.12 21.37
CA LEU A 44 -9.57 15.73 20.64
C LEU A 44 -9.84 15.65 19.15
N TYR A 45 -9.13 16.49 18.41
CA TYR A 45 -9.16 16.52 16.96
C TYR A 45 -7.76 16.26 16.43
N TYR A 46 -7.69 15.65 15.27
CA TYR A 46 -6.43 15.44 14.58
C TYR A 46 -6.51 15.88 13.12
N ASP A 47 -5.40 16.43 12.64
CA ASP A 47 -5.21 16.85 11.27
C ASP A 47 -4.00 16.12 10.70
N ILE A 48 -4.20 15.37 9.61
CA ILE A 48 -3.12 14.66 8.91
C ILE A 48 -2.66 15.50 7.73
N THR A 49 -1.36 15.76 7.67
CA THR A 49 -0.71 16.35 6.48
C THR A 49 0.03 15.25 5.73
N LEU A 50 -0.36 15.02 4.49
CA LEU A 50 0.27 14.10 3.56
C LEU A 50 1.21 14.87 2.64
N LYS A 51 2.46 14.43 2.54
CA LYS A 51 3.47 14.99 1.66
C LYS A 51 3.84 13.99 0.58
N THR A 52 3.76 14.45 -0.67
CA THR A 52 4.19 13.73 -1.88
C THR A 52 5.22 14.57 -2.63
N LEU A 53 5.70 14.07 -3.78
CA LEU A 53 6.52 14.85 -4.70
C LEU A 53 5.79 16.08 -5.25
N ASP A 54 4.46 16.00 -5.35
CA ASP A 54 3.61 17.06 -5.92
C ASP A 54 3.28 18.16 -4.90
N GLY A 55 3.62 17.95 -3.62
CA GLY A 55 3.45 18.94 -2.55
C GLY A 55 2.85 18.35 -1.27
N GLU A 56 2.33 19.25 -0.43
CA GLU A 56 1.72 18.92 0.85
C GLU A 56 0.21 19.15 0.79
N ARG A 57 -0.56 18.16 1.26
CA ARG A 57 -2.02 18.23 1.32
C ARG A 57 -2.51 17.86 2.72
N LYS A 58 -3.26 18.78 3.33
CA LYS A 58 -3.98 18.49 4.57
C LYS A 58 -5.25 17.68 4.27
N ARG A 59 -5.45 16.62 5.04
CA ARG A 59 -6.69 15.84 5.06
C ARG A 59 -7.77 16.58 5.87
N PRO A 60 -9.05 16.20 5.72
CA PRO A 60 -10.11 16.70 6.58
C PRO A 60 -9.77 16.47 8.06
N ARG A 61 -10.21 17.39 8.90
CA ARG A 61 -10.06 17.32 10.35
C ARG A 61 -11.00 16.27 10.90
N GLU A 62 -10.46 15.38 11.71
CA GLU A 62 -11.21 14.27 12.31
C GLU A 62 -11.17 14.34 13.83
N LYS A 63 -12.02 13.55 14.49
CA LYS A 63 -12.14 13.51 15.95
C LYS A 63 -11.71 12.18 16.54
N THR A 64 -11.28 12.20 17.80
CA THR A 64 -10.95 10.99 18.55
C THR A 64 -11.28 11.14 20.02
N THR A 65 -11.68 10.02 20.62
CA THR A 65 -11.82 9.83 22.07
C THR A 65 -10.89 8.74 22.60
N GLU A 66 -9.99 8.22 21.76
CA GLU A 66 -9.10 7.10 22.06
C GLU A 66 -7.64 7.58 22.23
N GLU A 67 -6.92 6.96 23.16
CA GLU A 67 -5.51 7.28 23.40
C GLU A 67 -4.59 6.76 22.30
N ILE A 68 -4.90 5.57 21.77
CA ILE A 68 -4.18 4.92 20.67
C ILE A 68 -5.23 4.50 19.65
N PHE A 69 -5.08 4.95 18.40
CA PHE A 69 -6.05 4.70 17.34
C PHE A 69 -5.36 4.70 15.97
N SER A 70 -6.06 4.23 14.95
CA SER A 70 -5.51 4.14 13.59
C SER A 70 -6.51 4.63 12.54
N THR A 71 -6.00 5.19 11.45
CA THR A 71 -6.79 5.57 10.28
C THR A 71 -6.06 5.18 9.00
N VAL A 72 -6.82 4.85 7.96
CA VAL A 72 -6.27 4.43 6.67
C VAL A 72 -6.41 5.57 5.66
N ILE A 73 -5.30 5.90 5.00
CA ILE A 73 -5.28 6.80 3.86
C ILE A 73 -5.31 5.94 2.61
N GLU A 74 -6.50 5.82 2.01
CA GLU A 74 -6.76 5.05 0.80
C GLU A 74 -6.50 5.85 -0.48
N GLU A 75 -6.69 5.18 -1.63
CA GLU A 75 -6.63 5.77 -2.97
C GLU A 75 -5.27 6.42 -3.28
N LEU A 76 -4.20 5.88 -2.69
CA LEU A 76 -2.84 6.29 -2.98
C LEU A 76 -2.34 5.61 -4.25
N TYR A 77 -1.52 6.32 -5.01
CA TYR A 77 -0.86 5.72 -6.15
C TYR A 77 0.15 4.66 -5.69
N PRO A 78 0.12 3.46 -6.28
CA PRO A 78 1.06 2.38 -5.93
C PRO A 78 2.51 2.81 -6.18
N ASN A 79 3.44 2.23 -5.42
CA ASN A 79 4.89 2.44 -5.58
C ASN A 79 5.34 3.91 -5.46
N ARG A 80 4.56 4.75 -4.78
CA ARG A 80 4.96 6.12 -4.45
C ARG A 80 5.29 6.27 -2.98
N ASN A 81 6.28 7.12 -2.71
CA ASN A 81 6.65 7.51 -1.36
C ASN A 81 5.72 8.60 -0.85
N TYR A 82 5.17 8.37 0.33
CA TYR A 82 4.33 9.31 1.05
C TYR A 82 4.92 9.55 2.43
N CYS A 83 4.94 10.80 2.85
CA CYS A 83 5.29 11.17 4.22
C CYS A 83 4.06 11.74 4.95
N VAL A 84 3.92 11.40 6.22
CA VAL A 84 2.81 11.79 7.07
C VAL A 84 3.32 12.58 8.26
N SER A 85 2.64 13.68 8.58
CA SER A 85 2.79 14.44 9.83
C SER A 85 1.42 14.72 10.41
N VAL A 86 1.27 14.55 11.72
CA VAL A 86 -0.03 14.66 12.42
C VAL A 86 0.04 15.78 13.45
N VAL A 87 -1.03 16.56 13.52
CA VAL A 87 -1.25 17.58 14.54
C VAL A 87 -2.47 17.18 15.36
N VAL A 88 -2.40 17.33 16.68
CA VAL A 88 -3.52 17.08 17.60
C VAL A 88 -3.92 18.38 18.29
N THR A 89 -5.22 18.69 18.30
CA THR A 89 -5.80 19.88 18.95
C THR A 89 -7.02 19.53 19.80
N ALA A 90 -7.40 20.40 20.74
CA ALA A 90 -8.66 20.33 21.47
C ALA A 90 -9.54 21.54 21.11
N SER A 91 -10.85 21.46 21.35
CA SER A 91 -11.78 22.58 21.11
C SER A 91 -11.33 23.86 21.81
N VAL A 92 -10.86 23.73 23.06
CA VAL A 92 -10.41 24.84 23.92
C VAL A 92 -8.89 25.10 23.84
N ASN A 93 -8.11 24.22 23.18
CA ASN A 93 -6.67 24.40 23.03
C ASN A 93 -6.21 24.05 21.60
N LYS A 94 -5.99 25.08 20.80
CA LYS A 94 -5.51 24.97 19.41
C LYS A 94 -3.98 24.99 19.30
N ASN A 95 -3.27 25.25 20.39
CA ASN A 95 -1.80 25.32 20.39
C ASN A 95 -1.24 23.90 20.40
N SER A 96 -0.54 23.54 19.32
CA SER A 96 -0.08 22.17 19.10
C SER A 96 1.25 22.15 18.36
N ILE A 97 2.02 21.07 18.57
CA ILE A 97 3.28 20.81 17.89
C ILE A 97 3.06 19.62 16.95
N PRO A 98 3.39 19.73 15.65
CA PRO A 98 3.25 18.61 14.71
C PRO A 98 4.22 17.47 15.06
N SER A 99 3.83 16.24 14.76
CA SER A 99 4.74 15.10 14.81
C SER A 99 5.90 15.26 13.84
N ALA A 100 7.00 14.54 14.08
CA ALA A 100 8.01 14.34 13.05
C ALA A 100 7.38 13.64 11.83
N TRP A 101 7.94 13.91 10.65
CA TRP A 101 7.54 13.24 9.42
C TRP A 101 7.93 11.76 9.47
N LYS A 102 6.99 10.87 9.11
CA LYS A 102 7.27 9.46 8.84
C LYS A 102 6.91 9.12 7.40
N CYS A 103 7.78 8.39 6.71
CA CYS A 103 7.63 8.10 5.29
C CYS A 103 7.55 6.60 4.99
N LYS A 104 6.70 6.21 4.05
CA LYS A 104 6.56 4.84 3.55
C LYS A 104 6.16 4.84 2.08
N THR A 105 6.58 3.83 1.35
CA THR A 105 6.10 3.56 -0.01
C THR A 105 4.79 2.81 0.08
N ALA A 106 3.75 3.24 -0.65
CA ALA A 106 2.49 2.49 -0.74
C ALA A 106 2.70 1.19 -1.51
N ASP A 107 2.16 0.08 -1.00
CA ASP A 107 2.35 -1.23 -1.60
C ASP A 107 1.63 -1.29 -2.94
N SER A 108 2.20 -2.09 -3.83
CA SER A 108 1.59 -2.44 -5.11
C SER A 108 1.45 -3.94 -5.21
N VAL A 109 0.42 -4.40 -5.94
CA VAL A 109 0.43 -5.77 -6.43
C VAL A 109 1.55 -5.82 -7.47
N ALA A 110 2.68 -6.42 -7.12
CA ALA A 110 3.68 -6.80 -8.11
C ALA A 110 2.96 -7.60 -9.21
N GLN A 111 3.41 -7.46 -10.46
CA GLN A 111 2.86 -8.05 -11.70
C GLN A 111 2.78 -9.60 -11.73
N GLN A 112 2.60 -10.25 -10.59
CA GLN A 112 2.53 -11.70 -10.40
C GLN A 112 1.43 -12.34 -11.23
N ASP A 113 0.31 -11.65 -11.45
CA ASP A 113 -0.75 -12.11 -12.35
C ASP A 113 -0.31 -12.10 -13.81
N TYR A 114 0.50 -11.11 -14.23
CA TYR A 114 1.05 -11.08 -15.59
C TYR A 114 2.03 -12.22 -15.82
N HIS A 115 2.89 -12.53 -14.83
CA HIS A 115 3.79 -13.66 -14.93
C HIS A 115 3.04 -15.00 -14.98
N THR A 116 1.98 -15.14 -14.18
CA THR A 116 1.16 -16.37 -14.16
C THR A 116 0.44 -16.56 -15.50
N ALA A 117 -0.15 -15.49 -16.04
CA ALA A 117 -0.80 -15.51 -17.35
C ALA A 117 0.20 -15.79 -18.50
N ALA A 118 1.39 -15.20 -18.45
CA ALA A 118 2.43 -15.42 -19.44
C ALA A 118 2.95 -16.87 -19.43
N ILE A 119 3.17 -17.45 -18.25
CA ILE A 119 3.59 -18.86 -18.10
C ILE A 119 2.50 -19.80 -18.64
N ALA A 120 1.24 -19.58 -18.24
CA ALA A 120 0.12 -20.38 -18.74
C ALA A 120 -0.02 -20.29 -20.26
N GLY A 121 0.11 -19.07 -20.82
CA GLY A 121 0.10 -18.84 -22.26
C GLY A 121 1.22 -19.58 -23.00
N ALA A 122 2.45 -19.54 -22.47
CA ALA A 122 3.60 -20.22 -23.06
C ALA A 122 3.44 -21.75 -23.08
N ILE A 123 2.89 -22.33 -22.00
CA ILE A 123 2.60 -23.77 -21.92
C ILE A 123 1.54 -24.17 -22.97
N CYS A 124 0.43 -23.42 -23.03
CA CYS A 124 -0.64 -23.68 -23.99
C CYS A 124 -0.14 -23.59 -25.45
N PHE A 125 0.64 -22.56 -25.78
CA PHE A 125 1.22 -22.39 -27.10
C PHE A 125 2.15 -23.56 -27.47
N SER A 126 3.00 -23.98 -26.54
CA SER A 126 3.94 -25.09 -26.75
C SER A 126 3.22 -26.41 -27.02
N LEU A 127 2.13 -26.68 -26.30
CA LEU A 127 1.30 -27.88 -26.51
C LEU A 127 0.61 -27.86 -27.87
N MET A 128 0.06 -26.71 -28.28
CA MET A 128 -0.55 -26.57 -29.62
C MET A 128 0.47 -26.78 -30.72
N LEU A 129 1.67 -26.20 -30.58
CA LEU A 129 2.74 -26.35 -31.56
C LEU A 129 3.21 -27.82 -31.66
N ALA A 130 3.37 -28.49 -30.52
CA ALA A 130 3.72 -29.90 -30.47
C ALA A 130 2.63 -30.78 -31.12
N GLY A 131 1.36 -30.51 -30.83
CA GLY A 131 0.22 -31.18 -31.45
C GLY A 131 0.18 -30.98 -32.96
N ALA A 132 0.34 -29.74 -33.44
CA ALA A 132 0.41 -29.43 -34.86
C ALA A 132 1.55 -30.16 -35.56
N LEU A 133 2.76 -30.16 -34.98
CA LEU A 133 3.91 -30.91 -35.51
C LEU A 133 3.63 -32.41 -35.60
N LYS A 134 2.99 -33.00 -34.57
CA LYS A 134 2.60 -34.41 -34.57
C LYS A 134 1.59 -34.72 -35.66
N CYS A 135 0.57 -33.88 -35.84
CA CYS A 135 -0.42 -34.01 -36.91
C CYS A 135 0.22 -33.91 -38.30
N MET A 136 1.11 -32.93 -38.52
CA MET A 136 1.83 -32.77 -39.79
C MET A 136 2.75 -33.95 -40.09
N HIS A 137 3.41 -34.52 -39.07
CA HIS A 137 4.23 -35.72 -39.22
C HIS A 137 3.38 -36.94 -39.55
N ALA A 138 2.27 -37.18 -38.84
CA ALA A 138 1.37 -38.30 -39.11
C ALA A 138 0.68 -38.18 -40.48
N GLY A 139 0.36 -36.96 -40.91
CA GLY A 139 -0.20 -36.67 -42.24
C GLY A 139 0.83 -36.73 -43.39
N GLY A 140 2.09 -37.04 -43.11
CA GLY A 140 3.13 -37.20 -44.13
C GLY A 140 3.70 -35.90 -44.73
N TYR A 141 3.33 -34.74 -44.17
CA TYR A 141 3.77 -33.43 -44.67
C TYR A 141 5.21 -33.07 -44.31
N ILE A 142 5.78 -33.69 -43.26
CA ILE A 142 7.14 -33.36 -42.74
C ILE A 142 8.19 -34.41 -43.17
N LEU A 143 7.76 -35.57 -43.69
CA LEU A 143 8.66 -36.59 -44.23
C LEU A 143 8.01 -37.23 -45.46
N GLN A 144 8.03 -36.51 -46.58
CA GLN A 144 7.76 -37.11 -47.88
C GLN A 144 8.96 -38.01 -48.20
N LYS A 145 8.90 -39.30 -47.82
CA LYS A 145 9.82 -40.31 -48.34
C LYS A 145 9.52 -40.49 -49.83
N THR A 146 10.03 -39.60 -50.66
CA THR A 146 10.16 -39.87 -52.09
C THR A 146 11.20 -40.98 -52.25
N SER A 147 10.76 -42.23 -52.31
CA SER A 147 11.56 -43.28 -52.92
C SER A 147 11.79 -42.89 -54.38
N LEU A 148 13.05 -42.68 -54.77
CA LEU A 148 13.43 -42.49 -56.17
C LEU A 148 12.90 -43.67 -57.01
N PRO A 149 12.30 -43.43 -58.19
CA PRO A 149 11.82 -44.52 -59.04
C PRO A 149 12.99 -45.41 -59.45
N HIS A 150 12.76 -46.73 -59.41
CA HIS A 150 13.73 -47.78 -59.77
C HIS A 150 14.13 -47.83 -61.26
N THR A 151 13.90 -46.76 -62.03
CA THR A 151 14.12 -46.73 -63.49
C THR A 151 15.48 -46.17 -63.90
N LEU A 152 16.50 -46.30 -63.04
CA LEU A 152 17.91 -46.03 -63.38
C LEU A 152 18.79 -47.21 -62.93
N VAL A 153 18.60 -48.37 -63.58
CA VAL A 153 19.58 -49.44 -63.78
C VAL A 153 19.39 -49.99 -65.19
#